data_AF-A0A535FW88-F1
#
_entry.id   AF-A0A535FW88-F1
#
_cell.length_a   1.000
_cell.length_b   1.000
_cell.length_c   1.000
_cell.angle_alpha   90.00
_cell.angle_beta   90.00
_cell.angle_gamma   90.00
#
_symmetry.space_group_name_H-M   'P 1'
#
loop_
_entity.id
_entity.type
_entity.pdbx_description
1 polymer ?
#
loop_
_entity_poly.entity_id
_entity_poly.type
_entity_poly.pdbx_seq_one_letter_code
_entity_poly.pdbx_strand_id
1 'polypeptide(L)'
;MVGGLGTGGTMTGIGRFLKEKKPSLMIVGADPEGSLYSGDTVKPYKVEGIGEDFIPGTIDLKLIDRIVRVSDRDSFLTARRITREEGILVGGSAGTAMKAALEVARDLDESKLIVVILPDTGRNNMSKIYNDEWMRQNGFLERFPRQLVHDVVVSREREMPELITVSSKEKVGRAIDLLQEYGISQMPVTEDGSGAAKRLVGSIQERTLLDRVYRDPGLIETTVGAAMDGPFPTITAGAHVDEAFNALLGGATALVVLDAERPVGIITRLDLLEFMAHTRASR
;
A
#
# COMPACT_ATOMS: atom_id res chain seq x y z
N MET A 1 -9.23 -32.35 7.83
CA MET A 1 -7.77 -32.47 7.62
C MET A 1 -7.40 -31.52 6.50
N VAL A 2 -6.36 -30.71 6.65
CA VAL A 2 -5.92 -29.74 5.65
C VAL A 2 -4.42 -29.91 5.40
N GLY A 3 -3.99 -29.90 4.13
CA GLY A 3 -2.58 -29.95 3.78
C GLY A 3 -2.33 -29.53 2.35
N GLY A 4 -1.09 -29.12 2.08
CA GLY A 4 -0.65 -28.72 0.74
C GLY A 4 -0.65 -29.88 -0.25
N LEU A 5 -0.99 -29.60 -1.51
CA LEU A 5 -0.92 -30.57 -2.61
C LEU A 5 0.36 -30.34 -3.42
N GLY A 6 1.33 -31.27 -3.35
CA GLY A 6 2.45 -31.37 -4.30
C GLY A 6 2.31 -32.66 -5.10
N THR A 7 3.18 -33.64 -4.84
CA THR A 7 3.01 -35.01 -5.36
C THR A 7 1.70 -35.69 -4.93
N GLY A 8 1.04 -35.17 -3.89
CA GLY A 8 -0.23 -35.66 -3.35
C GLY A 8 -0.15 -36.92 -2.51
N GLY A 9 1.04 -37.52 -2.35
CA GLY A 9 1.24 -38.75 -1.58
C GLY A 9 0.81 -38.63 -0.12
N THR A 10 1.16 -37.51 0.55
CA THR A 10 0.77 -37.26 1.95
C THR A 10 -0.74 -37.23 2.12
N MET A 11 -1.44 -36.42 1.33
CA MET A 11 -2.89 -36.26 1.46
C MET A 11 -3.65 -37.51 1.02
N THR A 12 -3.15 -38.22 0.01
CA THR A 12 -3.71 -39.50 -0.43
C THR A 12 -3.55 -40.59 0.63
N GLY A 13 -2.36 -40.73 1.20
CA GLY A 13 -2.09 -41.72 2.25
C GLY A 13 -2.92 -41.46 3.51
N ILE A 14 -2.97 -40.20 3.97
CA ILE A 14 -3.80 -39.78 5.10
C ILE A 14 -5.29 -40.01 4.78
N GLY A 15 -5.74 -39.63 3.59
CA GLY A 15 -7.12 -39.78 3.15
C GLY A 15 -7.58 -41.23 3.14
N ARG A 16 -6.78 -42.15 2.56
CA ARG A 16 -7.08 -43.59 2.54
C ARG A 16 -7.25 -44.13 3.95
N PHE A 17 -6.24 -43.98 4.79
CA PHE A 17 -6.26 -44.55 6.13
C PHE A 17 -7.34 -43.93 7.03
N LEU A 18 -7.48 -42.59 7.04
CA LEU A 18 -8.40 -41.96 7.97
C LEU A 18 -9.86 -42.05 7.52
N LYS A 19 -10.17 -42.08 6.21
CA LYS A 19 -11.56 -42.29 5.75
C LYS A 19 -12.04 -43.72 6.05
N GLU A 20 -11.16 -44.72 6.11
CA GLU A 20 -11.53 -46.06 6.62
C GLU A 20 -11.99 -46.03 8.08
N LYS A 21 -11.35 -45.19 8.91
CA LYS A 21 -11.69 -45.08 10.35
C LYS A 21 -12.84 -44.11 10.61
N LYS A 22 -12.94 -43.05 9.81
CA LYS A 22 -13.96 -42.01 9.90
C LYS A 22 -14.41 -41.62 8.48
N PRO A 23 -15.39 -42.32 7.91
CA PRO A 23 -15.86 -42.06 6.54
C PRO A 23 -16.35 -40.62 6.31
N SER A 24 -16.86 -39.98 7.37
CA SER A 24 -17.32 -38.59 7.34
C SER A 24 -16.18 -37.55 7.41
N LEU A 25 -14.91 -37.98 7.44
CA LEU A 25 -13.77 -37.06 7.47
C LEU A 25 -13.65 -36.30 6.16
N MET A 26 -13.55 -34.97 6.27
CA MET A 26 -13.24 -34.09 5.16
C MET A 26 -11.72 -33.91 5.02
N ILE A 27 -11.23 -34.11 3.80
CA ILE A 27 -9.86 -33.89 3.35
C ILE A 27 -9.86 -32.67 2.44
N VAL A 28 -9.12 -31.65 2.83
CA VAL A 28 -8.98 -30.40 2.09
C VAL A 28 -7.56 -30.28 1.58
N GLY A 29 -7.41 -30.12 0.27
CA GLY A 29 -6.15 -29.77 -0.37
C GLY A 29 -5.97 -28.26 -0.41
N ALA A 30 -4.80 -27.76 0.00
CA ALA A 30 -4.38 -26.38 -0.21
C ALA A 30 -3.44 -26.33 -1.41
N ASP A 31 -3.73 -25.48 -2.38
CA ASP A 31 -3.01 -25.45 -3.66
C ASP A 31 -2.64 -24.02 -4.04
N PRO A 32 -1.41 -23.76 -4.55
CA PRO A 32 -1.03 -22.42 -4.96
C PRO A 32 -1.76 -21.98 -6.23
N GLU A 33 -2.05 -20.69 -6.32
CA GLU A 33 -2.44 -20.04 -7.58
C GLU A 33 -1.40 -20.32 -8.67
N GLY A 34 -1.86 -20.73 -9.85
CA GLY A 34 -0.98 -21.13 -10.96
C GLY A 34 -0.60 -22.61 -10.98
N SER A 35 -1.07 -23.43 -10.04
CA SER A 35 -0.98 -24.89 -10.16
C SER A 35 -2.20 -25.50 -10.87
N LEU A 36 -1.98 -26.66 -11.51
CA LEU A 36 -2.98 -27.47 -12.18
C LEU A 36 -4.11 -27.95 -11.24
N TYR A 37 -3.84 -28.23 -9.97
CA TYR A 37 -4.90 -28.74 -9.06
C TYR A 37 -5.98 -27.71 -8.76
N SER A 38 -5.63 -26.42 -8.78
CA SER A 38 -6.55 -25.29 -8.64
C SER A 38 -7.44 -25.05 -9.85
N GLY A 39 -7.23 -25.77 -10.96
CA GLY A 39 -7.96 -25.58 -12.22
C GLY A 39 -7.61 -24.29 -12.97
N ASP A 40 -6.43 -23.72 -12.70
CA ASP A 40 -5.94 -22.50 -13.35
C ASP A 40 -5.10 -22.81 -14.60
N THR A 41 -4.80 -21.78 -15.39
CA THR A 41 -3.68 -21.83 -16.33
C THR A 41 -2.39 -21.94 -15.54
N VAL A 42 -1.59 -22.97 -15.82
CA VAL A 42 -0.30 -23.18 -15.15
C VAL A 42 0.58 -21.94 -15.30
N LYS A 43 1.03 -21.39 -14.17
CA LYS A 43 1.86 -20.19 -14.09
C LYS A 43 2.91 -20.35 -12.99
N PRO A 44 4.08 -19.69 -13.11
CA PRO A 44 5.07 -19.69 -12.05
C PRO A 44 4.52 -19.05 -10.76
N TYR A 45 4.83 -19.67 -9.64
CA TYR A 45 4.60 -19.17 -8.28
C TYR A 45 5.89 -19.30 -7.46
N LYS A 46 5.94 -18.68 -6.28
CA LYS A 46 7.12 -18.59 -5.41
C LYS A 46 7.09 -19.57 -4.25
N VAL A 47 5.91 -20.05 -3.83
CA VAL A 47 5.83 -21.06 -2.78
C VAL A 47 6.46 -22.36 -3.26
N GLU A 48 7.22 -23.02 -2.39
CA GLU A 48 8.00 -24.21 -2.73
C GLU A 48 7.41 -25.47 -2.11
N GLY A 49 7.54 -26.59 -2.82
CA GLY A 49 7.15 -27.93 -2.34
C GLY A 49 5.68 -28.31 -2.55
N ILE A 50 4.86 -27.41 -3.10
CA ILE A 50 3.45 -27.64 -3.43
C ILE A 50 3.12 -27.05 -4.81
N GLY A 51 1.98 -27.46 -5.36
CA GLY A 51 1.56 -27.24 -6.73
C GLY A 51 2.32 -28.13 -7.72
N GLU A 52 1.66 -28.51 -8.79
CA GLU A 52 2.23 -29.23 -9.94
C GLU A 52 1.69 -28.66 -11.27
N ASP A 53 2.42 -28.89 -12.35
CA ASP A 53 2.02 -28.63 -13.75
C ASP A 53 1.48 -29.88 -14.47
N PHE A 54 1.54 -31.05 -13.81
CA PHE A 54 0.90 -32.30 -14.21
C PHE A 54 0.23 -32.97 -13.01
N ILE A 55 -0.58 -34.02 -13.24
CA ILE A 55 -1.18 -34.83 -12.17
C ILE A 55 -0.29 -36.05 -11.91
N PRO A 56 0.44 -36.13 -10.78
CA PRO A 56 1.29 -37.27 -10.45
C PRO A 56 0.48 -38.53 -10.17
N GLY A 57 1.03 -39.71 -10.48
CA GLY A 57 0.36 -40.99 -10.21
C GLY A 57 0.15 -41.30 -8.72
N THR A 58 0.79 -40.55 -7.82
CA THR A 58 0.69 -40.69 -6.37
C THR A 58 -0.52 -40.01 -5.76
N ILE A 59 -1.20 -39.10 -6.48
CA ILE A 59 -2.38 -38.42 -5.96
C ILE A 59 -3.66 -39.15 -6.35
N ASP A 60 -4.58 -39.28 -5.40
CA ASP A 60 -5.93 -39.78 -5.62
C ASP A 60 -6.94 -38.66 -5.37
N LEU A 61 -7.23 -37.88 -6.42
CA LEU A 61 -8.12 -36.71 -6.32
C LEU A 61 -9.53 -37.06 -5.84
N LYS A 62 -9.98 -38.32 -5.98
CA LYS A 62 -11.28 -38.76 -5.47
C LYS A 62 -11.38 -38.73 -3.95
N LEU A 63 -10.24 -38.72 -3.25
CA LEU A 63 -10.19 -38.63 -1.79
C LEU A 63 -10.15 -37.19 -1.28
N ILE A 64 -9.95 -36.21 -2.16
CA ILE A 64 -9.88 -34.79 -1.81
C ILE A 64 -11.28 -34.19 -1.97
N ASP A 65 -11.91 -33.81 -0.85
CA ASP A 65 -13.30 -33.32 -0.85
C ASP A 65 -13.41 -31.85 -1.27
N ARG A 66 -12.36 -31.05 -1.01
CA ARG A 66 -12.29 -29.63 -1.37
C ARG A 66 -10.85 -29.25 -1.68
N ILE A 67 -10.65 -28.42 -2.70
CA ILE A 67 -9.37 -27.74 -2.96
C ILE A 67 -9.57 -26.25 -2.69
N VAL A 68 -8.68 -25.67 -1.89
CA VAL A 68 -8.65 -24.23 -1.62
C VAL A 68 -7.43 -23.65 -2.30
N ARG A 69 -7.67 -22.67 -3.17
CA ARG A 69 -6.63 -21.96 -3.91
C ARG A 69 -6.08 -20.82 -3.07
N VAL A 70 -4.76 -20.71 -2.98
CA VAL A 70 -4.09 -19.72 -2.13
C VAL A 70 -2.97 -19.01 -2.90
N SER A 71 -2.94 -17.67 -2.83
CA SER A 71 -1.87 -16.88 -3.44
C SER A 71 -0.55 -17.00 -2.68
N ASP A 72 0.57 -16.72 -3.36
CA ASP A 72 1.90 -16.61 -2.72
C ASP A 72 1.89 -15.62 -1.56
N ARG A 73 1.27 -14.45 -1.78
CA ARG A 73 1.17 -13.39 -0.76
C ARG A 73 0.50 -13.91 0.50
N ASP A 74 -0.65 -14.55 0.36
CA ASP A 74 -1.41 -15.05 1.50
C ASP A 74 -0.69 -16.23 2.17
N SER A 75 -0.02 -17.08 1.40
CA SER A 75 0.82 -18.16 1.92
C SER A 75 1.92 -17.61 2.82
N PHE A 76 2.72 -16.66 2.32
CA PHE A 76 3.86 -16.12 3.06
C PHE A 76 3.46 -15.26 4.26
N LEU A 77 2.43 -14.41 4.12
CA LEU A 77 1.92 -13.64 5.25
C LEU A 77 1.38 -14.56 6.35
N THR A 78 0.69 -15.64 5.98
CA THR A 78 0.19 -16.61 6.96
C THR A 78 1.32 -17.40 7.62
N ALA A 79 2.34 -17.83 6.87
CA ALA A 79 3.53 -18.49 7.45
C ALA A 79 4.22 -17.59 8.49
N ARG A 80 4.42 -16.31 8.17
CA ARG A 80 4.99 -15.33 9.11
C ARG A 80 4.12 -15.13 10.35
N ARG A 81 2.79 -15.13 10.20
CA ARG A 81 1.85 -15.06 11.32
C ARG A 81 1.97 -16.27 12.23
N ILE A 82 2.01 -17.49 11.69
CA ILE A 82 2.23 -18.71 12.49
C ILE A 82 3.50 -18.58 13.34
N THR A 83 4.60 -18.10 12.75
CA THR A 83 5.85 -17.91 13.51
C THR A 83 5.75 -16.83 14.58
N ARG A 84 5.07 -15.72 14.29
CA ARG A 84 4.95 -14.59 15.22
C ARG A 84 3.95 -14.83 16.34
N GLU A 85 2.83 -15.45 16.02
CA GLU A 85 1.68 -15.64 16.91
C GLU A 85 1.80 -16.94 17.71
N GLU A 86 2.31 -18.02 17.10
CA GLU A 86 2.40 -19.35 17.71
C GLU A 86 3.84 -19.81 18.02
N GLY A 87 4.85 -19.04 17.61
CA GLY A 87 6.26 -19.39 17.86
C GLY A 87 6.78 -20.57 17.01
N ILE A 88 6.04 -21.00 15.99
CA ILE A 88 6.42 -22.13 15.14
C ILE A 88 7.08 -21.62 13.84
N LEU A 89 8.37 -21.86 13.68
CA LEU A 89 9.14 -21.44 12.51
C LEU A 89 8.92 -22.40 11.33
N VAL A 90 8.12 -22.00 10.33
CA VAL A 90 7.62 -22.86 9.25
C VAL A 90 7.95 -22.35 7.84
N GLY A 91 7.86 -23.21 6.82
CA GLY A 91 8.01 -22.79 5.43
C GLY A 91 6.75 -22.16 4.83
N GLY A 92 6.86 -21.74 3.56
CA GLY A 92 5.75 -21.11 2.84
C GLY A 92 4.52 -22.03 2.63
N SER A 93 4.74 -23.31 2.36
CA SER A 93 3.66 -24.30 2.12
C SER A 93 2.82 -24.57 3.37
N ALA A 94 3.41 -24.46 4.56
CA ALA A 94 2.70 -24.49 5.84
C ALA A 94 1.75 -23.28 5.96
N GLY A 95 2.18 -22.11 5.50
CA GLY A 95 1.34 -20.92 5.40
C GLY A 95 0.16 -21.12 4.44
N THR A 96 0.38 -21.75 3.29
CA THR A 96 -0.69 -22.14 2.34
C THR A 96 -1.72 -23.05 3.02
N ALA A 97 -1.27 -24.11 3.67
CA ALA A 97 -2.15 -25.07 4.36
C ALA A 97 -2.95 -24.40 5.48
N MET A 98 -2.33 -23.54 6.28
CA MET A 98 -3.00 -22.80 7.34
C MET A 98 -4.00 -21.78 6.79
N LYS A 99 -3.65 -21.06 5.72
CA LYS A 99 -4.57 -20.12 5.08
C LYS A 99 -5.83 -20.82 4.58
N ALA A 100 -5.67 -21.97 3.93
CA ALA A 100 -6.79 -22.81 3.51
C ALA A 100 -7.62 -23.30 4.70
N ALA A 101 -6.97 -23.70 5.80
CA ALA A 101 -7.66 -24.11 7.01
C ALA A 101 -8.50 -22.98 7.62
N LEU A 102 -7.95 -21.76 7.68
CA LEU A 102 -8.67 -20.57 8.14
C LEU A 102 -9.86 -20.22 7.24
N GLU A 103 -9.74 -20.44 5.92
CA GLU A 103 -10.85 -20.21 4.99
C GLU A 103 -11.98 -21.22 5.20
N VAL A 104 -11.64 -22.52 5.31
CA VAL A 104 -12.63 -23.57 5.59
C VAL A 104 -13.26 -23.40 6.97
N ALA A 105 -12.50 -22.95 7.97
CA ALA A 105 -12.99 -22.74 9.32
C ALA A 105 -14.12 -21.70 9.41
N ARG A 106 -14.22 -20.76 8.45
CA ARG A 106 -15.32 -19.77 8.42
C ARG A 106 -16.69 -20.41 8.26
N ASP A 107 -16.74 -21.58 7.62
CA ASP A 107 -17.97 -22.31 7.33
C ASP A 107 -18.32 -23.33 8.44
N LEU A 108 -17.52 -23.41 9.50
CA LEU A 108 -17.62 -24.43 10.54
C LEU A 108 -17.93 -23.84 11.92
N ASP A 109 -18.62 -24.62 12.74
CA ASP A 109 -18.89 -24.31 14.14
C ASP A 109 -17.78 -24.84 15.09
N GLU A 110 -17.83 -24.42 16.35
CA GLU A 110 -16.85 -24.75 17.39
C GLU A 110 -16.78 -26.24 17.76
N SER A 111 -17.76 -27.06 17.36
CA SER A 111 -17.72 -28.51 17.59
C SER A 111 -16.75 -29.24 16.66
N LYS A 112 -16.24 -28.56 15.63
CA LYS A 112 -15.36 -29.15 14.61
C LYS A 112 -13.90 -29.02 15.00
N LEU A 113 -13.13 -30.08 14.73
CA LEU A 113 -11.68 -30.09 14.85
C LEU A 113 -11.04 -30.08 13.47
N ILE A 114 -10.16 -29.10 13.24
CA ILE A 114 -9.32 -29.02 12.04
C ILE A 114 -7.89 -29.39 12.42
N VAL A 115 -7.31 -30.32 11.69
CA VAL A 115 -5.89 -30.67 11.76
C VAL A 115 -5.22 -30.18 10.47
N VAL A 116 -4.10 -29.47 10.62
CA VAL A 116 -3.33 -28.86 9.53
C VAL A 116 -1.92 -29.45 9.49
N ILE A 117 -1.45 -29.85 8.31
CA ILE A 117 -0.07 -30.30 8.12
C ILE A 117 0.83 -29.10 7.82
N LEU A 118 1.90 -28.96 8.61
CA LEU A 118 2.99 -28.00 8.41
C LEU A 118 4.22 -28.80 7.94
N PRO A 119 4.52 -28.84 6.61
CA PRO A 119 5.43 -29.85 6.07
C PRO A 119 6.89 -29.69 6.47
N ASP A 120 7.36 -28.45 6.58
CA ASP A 120 8.77 -28.13 6.80
C ASP A 120 8.98 -26.92 7.73
N THR A 121 10.24 -26.73 8.11
CA THR A 121 10.68 -25.61 8.96
C THR A 121 11.01 -24.38 8.13
N GLY A 122 10.96 -23.20 8.77
CA GLY A 122 11.32 -21.93 8.13
C GLY A 122 12.81 -21.77 7.78
N ARG A 123 13.67 -22.73 8.14
CA ARG A 123 15.13 -22.69 7.89
C ARG A 123 15.47 -22.40 6.42
N ASN A 124 14.79 -23.04 5.48
CA ASN A 124 15.03 -22.88 4.04
C ASN A 124 14.52 -21.53 3.50
N ASN A 125 13.73 -20.80 4.29
CA ASN A 125 13.03 -19.60 3.89
C ASN A 125 13.58 -18.33 4.58
N MET A 126 14.69 -18.44 5.32
CA MET A 126 15.28 -17.33 6.09
C MET A 126 15.67 -16.13 5.22
N SER A 127 16.28 -16.38 4.06
CA SER A 127 16.65 -15.32 3.09
C SER A 127 15.51 -14.91 2.16
N LYS A 128 14.34 -15.55 2.27
CA LYS A 128 13.15 -15.34 1.43
C LYS A 128 11.99 -14.78 2.25
N ILE A 129 11.04 -15.61 2.67
CA ILE A 129 9.79 -15.18 3.31
C ILE A 129 10.01 -14.44 4.63
N TYR A 130 11.12 -14.74 5.33
CA TYR A 130 11.50 -14.06 6.58
C TYR A 130 12.42 -12.84 6.36
N ASN A 131 12.75 -12.54 5.12
CA ASN A 131 13.45 -11.33 4.73
C ASN A 131 12.44 -10.31 4.18
N ASP A 132 12.22 -9.23 4.93
CA ASP A 132 11.30 -8.15 4.56
C ASP A 132 11.63 -7.51 3.20
N GLU A 133 12.92 -7.38 2.87
CA GLU A 133 13.33 -6.80 1.60
C GLU A 133 12.96 -7.73 0.44
N TRP A 134 13.21 -9.03 0.58
CA TRP A 134 12.77 -10.01 -0.42
C TRP A 134 11.25 -9.99 -0.59
N MET A 135 10.50 -9.90 0.51
CA MET A 135 9.05 -9.80 0.48
C MET A 135 8.55 -8.51 -0.22
N ARG A 136 9.22 -7.37 -0.03
CA ARG A 136 8.91 -6.10 -0.73
C ARG A 136 9.28 -6.15 -2.21
N GLN A 137 10.43 -6.73 -2.56
CA GLN A 137 10.89 -6.89 -3.94
C GLN A 137 9.93 -7.74 -4.76
N ASN A 138 9.33 -8.77 -4.13
CA ASN A 138 8.32 -9.61 -4.76
C ASN A 138 6.88 -9.09 -4.56
N GLY A 139 6.68 -7.90 -4.00
CA GLY A 139 5.37 -7.26 -3.87
C GLY A 139 4.43 -7.85 -2.81
N PHE A 140 4.94 -8.68 -1.89
CA PHE A 140 4.14 -9.32 -0.84
C PHE A 140 3.97 -8.46 0.41
N LEU A 141 4.89 -7.51 0.64
CA LEU A 141 4.76 -6.44 1.64
C LEU A 141 4.64 -5.09 0.95
N GLU A 142 3.88 -4.20 1.57
CA GLU A 142 3.84 -2.78 1.16
C GLU A 142 5.25 -2.17 1.33
N ARG A 143 5.71 -1.42 0.33
CA ARG A 143 7.06 -0.80 0.34
C ARG A 143 7.19 0.29 1.39
N PHE A 144 6.10 0.98 1.67
CA PHE A 144 5.97 1.95 2.73
C PHE A 144 4.76 1.55 3.58
N PRO A 145 4.81 1.67 4.92
CA PRO A 145 3.57 1.67 5.68
C PRO A 145 2.65 2.74 5.07
N ARG A 146 1.35 2.51 5.08
CA ARG A 146 0.35 3.51 4.66
C ARG A 146 0.47 4.77 5.50
N GLN A 147 1.38 5.65 5.11
CA GLN A 147 1.54 6.97 5.68
C GLN A 147 0.43 7.85 5.14
N LEU A 148 -0.03 8.75 5.98
CA LEU A 148 -1.09 9.66 5.63
C LEU A 148 -0.47 11.00 5.26
N VAL A 149 -1.20 11.74 4.43
CA VAL A 149 -0.84 13.10 4.01
C VAL A 149 -0.63 14.00 5.23
N HIS A 150 -1.39 13.81 6.31
CA HIS A 150 -1.20 14.57 7.56
C HIS A 150 0.20 14.40 8.16
N ASP A 151 0.80 13.21 8.06
CA ASP A 151 2.11 12.93 8.63
C ASP A 151 3.19 13.80 7.98
N VAL A 152 3.06 14.04 6.67
CA VAL A 152 3.96 14.89 5.87
C VAL A 152 3.85 16.36 6.28
N VAL A 153 2.64 16.83 6.58
CA VAL A 153 2.42 18.23 6.99
C VAL A 153 2.98 18.48 8.39
N VAL A 154 2.71 17.56 9.33
CA VAL A 154 3.12 17.70 10.73
C VAL A 154 4.62 17.47 10.93
N SER A 155 5.29 16.74 10.03
CA SER A 155 6.74 16.49 10.12
C SER A 155 7.62 17.70 9.80
N ARG A 156 7.05 18.81 9.32
CA ARG A 156 7.81 20.02 8.98
C ARG A 156 8.33 20.74 10.21
N GLU A 157 9.50 21.34 10.09
CA GLU A 157 10.06 22.21 11.13
C GLU A 157 9.13 23.41 11.36
N ARG A 158 8.87 23.74 12.64
CA ARG A 158 7.85 24.69 13.10
C ARG A 158 8.15 26.17 12.81
N GLU A 159 9.16 26.48 12.00
CA GLU A 159 9.56 27.87 11.74
C GLU A 159 8.71 28.55 10.64
N MET A 160 7.98 27.78 9.83
CA MET A 160 7.15 28.30 8.74
C MET A 160 5.67 28.41 9.13
N PRO A 161 4.95 29.48 8.70
CA PRO A 161 3.50 29.55 8.84
C PRO A 161 2.82 28.35 8.15
N GLU A 162 1.72 27.86 8.73
CA GLU A 162 0.96 26.71 8.20
C GLU A 162 0.57 26.88 6.73
N LEU A 163 0.21 28.10 6.34
CA LEU A 163 -0.12 28.44 4.97
C LEU A 163 0.19 29.91 4.67
N ILE A 164 1.09 30.15 3.72
CA ILE A 164 1.37 31.49 3.20
C ILE A 164 0.46 31.72 2.00
N THR A 165 -0.35 32.78 2.03
CA THR A 165 -1.32 33.13 0.97
C THR A 165 -1.26 34.61 0.63
N VAL A 166 -1.65 34.96 -0.59
CA VAL A 166 -1.85 36.35 -1.02
C VAL A 166 -3.31 36.58 -1.46
N SER A 167 -3.87 37.76 -1.22
CA SER A 167 -5.22 38.12 -1.69
C SER A 167 -5.23 38.42 -3.19
N SER A 168 -6.30 38.06 -3.88
CA SER A 168 -6.50 38.37 -5.31
C SER A 168 -6.53 39.88 -5.61
N LYS A 169 -6.78 40.73 -4.61
CA LYS A 169 -6.77 42.20 -4.75
C LYS A 169 -5.45 42.86 -4.39
N GLU A 170 -4.52 42.13 -3.77
CA GLU A 170 -3.19 42.64 -3.50
C GLU A 170 -2.39 42.79 -4.81
N LYS A 171 -1.36 43.63 -4.79
CA LYS A 171 -0.50 43.82 -5.95
C LYS A 171 0.39 42.61 -6.19
N VAL A 172 0.73 42.36 -7.45
CA VAL A 172 1.70 41.32 -7.83
C VAL A 172 3.06 41.54 -7.14
N GLY A 173 3.50 42.79 -6.98
CA GLY A 173 4.71 43.11 -6.21
C GLY A 173 4.69 42.53 -4.79
N ARG A 174 3.56 42.59 -4.08
CA ARG A 174 3.43 42.00 -2.73
C ARG A 174 3.55 40.48 -2.75
N ALA A 175 3.04 39.82 -3.79
CA ALA A 175 3.22 38.38 -3.96
C ALA A 175 4.70 38.01 -4.17
N ILE A 176 5.45 38.82 -4.92
CA ILE A 176 6.90 38.64 -5.12
C ILE A 176 7.65 38.81 -3.79
N ASP A 177 7.30 39.82 -3.00
CA ASP A 177 7.89 40.04 -1.68
C ASP A 177 7.68 38.81 -0.78
N LEU A 178 6.47 38.24 -0.77
CA LEU A 178 6.16 37.02 -0.02
C LEU A 178 6.95 35.79 -0.50
N LEU A 179 7.13 35.61 -1.82
CA LEU A 179 7.95 34.50 -2.36
C LEU A 179 9.38 34.62 -1.85
N GLN A 180 9.95 35.82 -1.84
CA GLN A 180 11.32 36.09 -1.39
C GLN A 180 11.48 36.00 0.13
N GLU A 181 10.56 36.61 0.89
CA GLU A 181 10.55 36.63 2.36
C GLU A 181 10.59 35.22 2.94
N TYR A 182 9.82 34.31 2.34
CA TYR A 182 9.66 32.94 2.82
C TYR A 182 10.47 31.90 2.03
N GLY A 183 11.23 32.32 1.02
CA GLY A 183 12.03 31.42 0.18
C GLY A 183 11.20 30.34 -0.54
N ILE A 184 9.94 30.64 -0.87
CA ILE A 184 9.01 29.71 -1.52
C ILE A 184 8.85 30.06 -3.00
N SER A 185 8.71 29.06 -3.86
CA SER A 185 8.50 29.27 -5.30
C SER A 185 7.02 29.31 -5.71
N GLN A 186 6.11 29.16 -4.77
CA GLN A 186 4.67 29.11 -5.05
C GLN A 186 3.81 29.37 -3.82
N MET A 187 2.64 29.98 -4.02
CA MET A 187 1.66 30.19 -2.94
C MET A 187 0.21 30.23 -3.47
N PRO A 188 -0.80 29.87 -2.67
CA PRO A 188 -2.20 29.98 -3.06
C PRO A 188 -2.69 31.43 -3.01
N VAL A 189 -3.66 31.71 -3.88
CA VAL A 189 -4.37 33.00 -3.92
C VAL A 189 -5.73 32.83 -3.25
N THR A 190 -6.06 33.78 -2.37
CA THR A 190 -7.33 33.83 -1.64
C THR A 190 -8.27 34.89 -2.19
N GLU A 191 -9.57 34.63 -2.09
CA GLU A 191 -10.59 35.66 -2.26
C GLU A 191 -10.62 36.57 -1.02
N ASP A 192 -10.95 37.84 -1.27
CA ASP A 192 -10.98 38.88 -0.25
C ASP A 192 -12.28 38.80 0.58
N GLY A 193 -12.16 38.70 1.91
CA GLY A 193 -13.32 38.68 2.82
C GLY A 193 -12.91 38.55 4.28
N SER A 194 -13.62 39.26 5.18
CA SER A 194 -13.47 39.13 6.62
C SER A 194 -14.27 37.92 7.14
N GLY A 195 -13.59 36.78 7.33
CA GLY A 195 -14.19 35.55 7.84
C GLY A 195 -13.18 34.41 8.00
N ALA A 196 -13.56 33.37 8.74
CA ALA A 196 -12.67 32.29 9.21
C ALA A 196 -12.25 31.25 8.15
N ALA A 197 -12.71 31.36 6.90
CA ALA A 197 -12.28 30.49 5.81
C ALA A 197 -12.13 31.30 4.51
N LYS A 198 -10.91 31.76 4.22
CA LYS A 198 -10.59 32.40 2.95
C LYS A 198 -10.64 31.35 1.84
N ARG A 199 -11.51 31.55 0.85
CA ARG A 199 -11.64 30.64 -0.30
C ARG A 199 -10.40 30.73 -1.17
N LEU A 200 -9.82 29.58 -1.53
CA LEU A 200 -8.72 29.50 -2.49
C LEU A 200 -9.27 29.63 -3.91
N VAL A 201 -8.79 30.62 -4.66
CA VAL A 201 -9.30 30.98 -5.99
C VAL A 201 -8.26 30.87 -7.10
N GLY A 202 -6.99 30.75 -6.75
CA GLY A 202 -5.90 30.66 -7.71
C GLY A 202 -4.56 30.30 -7.09
N SER A 203 -3.51 30.43 -7.87
CA SER A 203 -2.13 30.25 -7.40
C SER A 203 -1.17 31.27 -8.02
N ILE A 204 -0.11 31.59 -7.30
CA ILE A 204 1.08 32.22 -7.85
C ILE A 204 2.18 31.16 -7.91
N GLN A 205 2.81 31.00 -9.07
CA GLN A 205 3.96 30.12 -9.26
C GLN A 205 5.09 30.96 -9.84
N GLU A 206 6.28 30.90 -9.24
CA GLU A 206 7.45 31.70 -9.62
C GLU A 206 7.77 31.58 -11.10
N ARG A 207 7.73 30.37 -11.66
CA ARG A 207 8.04 30.09 -13.06
C ARG A 207 7.11 30.85 -14.03
N THR A 208 5.80 30.78 -13.80
CA THR A 208 4.80 31.42 -14.68
C THR A 208 4.76 32.93 -14.45
N LEU A 209 4.90 33.36 -13.20
CA LEU A 209 4.97 34.78 -12.86
C LEU A 209 6.20 35.45 -13.49
N LEU A 210 7.36 34.79 -13.46
CA LEU A 210 8.58 35.28 -14.10
C LEU A 210 8.40 35.47 -15.62
N ASP A 211 7.83 34.49 -16.32
CA ASP A 211 7.55 34.61 -17.77
C ASP A 211 6.60 35.78 -18.07
N ARG A 212 5.56 35.98 -17.25
CA ARG A 212 4.60 37.08 -17.44
C ARG A 212 5.22 38.45 -17.16
N VAL A 213 5.91 38.61 -16.04
CA VAL A 213 6.56 39.88 -15.66
C VAL A 213 7.70 40.24 -16.63
N TYR A 214 8.43 39.25 -17.14
CA TYR A 214 9.47 39.49 -18.15
C TYR A 214 8.90 40.06 -19.45
N ARG A 215 7.72 39.59 -19.88
CA ARG A 215 7.03 40.07 -21.09
C ARG A 215 6.31 41.40 -20.88
N ASP A 216 5.80 41.63 -19.68
CA ASP A 216 5.12 42.87 -19.28
C ASP A 216 5.55 43.29 -17.86
N PRO A 217 6.59 44.13 -17.73
CA PRO A 217 7.04 44.64 -16.44
C PRO A 217 5.97 45.44 -15.67
N GLY A 218 4.97 45.99 -16.37
CA GLY A 218 3.86 46.73 -15.75
C GLY A 218 2.94 45.85 -14.90
N LEU A 219 2.99 44.52 -15.09
CA LEU A 219 2.21 43.54 -14.36
C LEU A 219 2.43 43.61 -12.85
N ILE A 220 3.63 44.01 -12.40
CA ILE A 220 3.99 44.15 -10.98
C ILE A 220 3.03 45.09 -10.23
N GLU A 221 2.55 46.13 -10.90
CA GLU A 221 1.65 47.14 -10.33
C GLU A 221 0.17 46.74 -10.38
N THR A 222 -0.15 45.64 -11.08
CA THR A 222 -1.51 45.12 -11.20
C THR A 222 -1.88 44.21 -10.03
N THR A 223 -3.15 43.82 -9.96
CA THR A 223 -3.65 42.89 -8.93
C THR A 223 -3.25 41.45 -9.23
N VAL A 224 -2.97 40.67 -8.17
CA VAL A 224 -2.70 39.23 -8.24
C VAL A 224 -3.78 38.47 -9.03
N GLY A 225 -5.06 38.82 -8.87
CA GLY A 225 -6.14 38.17 -9.60
C GLY A 225 -6.04 38.27 -11.12
N ALA A 226 -5.37 39.29 -11.65
CA ALA A 226 -5.12 39.45 -13.09
C ALA A 226 -3.91 38.64 -13.58
N ALA A 227 -3.02 38.26 -12.67
CA ALA A 227 -1.74 37.61 -12.96
C ALA A 227 -1.64 36.16 -12.45
N MET A 228 -2.64 35.67 -11.72
CA MET A 228 -2.64 34.33 -11.12
C MET A 228 -2.81 33.20 -12.13
N ASP A 229 -2.40 32.00 -11.75
CA ASP A 229 -2.76 30.75 -12.40
C ASP A 229 -4.01 30.15 -11.73
N GLY A 230 -4.50 29.04 -12.30
CA GLY A 230 -5.55 28.24 -11.68
C GLY A 230 -5.18 27.77 -10.27
N PRO A 231 -6.18 27.45 -9.42
CA PRO A 231 -5.92 26.97 -8.07
C PRO A 231 -5.14 25.66 -8.08
N PHE A 232 -4.34 25.43 -7.04
CA PHE A 232 -3.69 24.14 -6.85
C PHE A 232 -4.74 23.04 -6.67
N PRO A 233 -4.48 21.82 -7.15
CA PRO A 233 -5.26 20.66 -6.77
C PRO A 233 -5.22 20.45 -5.25
N THR A 234 -6.30 19.89 -4.71
CA THR A 234 -6.48 19.64 -3.28
C THR A 234 -6.35 18.16 -2.96
N ILE A 235 -5.91 17.85 -1.75
CA ILE A 235 -5.86 16.49 -1.20
C ILE A 235 -6.29 16.50 0.27
N THR A 236 -6.95 15.45 0.74
CA THR A 236 -7.37 15.38 2.15
C THR A 236 -6.21 14.95 3.04
N ALA A 237 -6.16 15.46 4.28
CA ALA A 237 -5.14 15.07 5.26
C ALA A 237 -5.18 13.56 5.61
N GLY A 238 -6.34 12.93 5.46
CA GLY A 238 -6.54 11.49 5.62
C GLY A 238 -6.24 10.64 4.39
N ALA A 239 -5.86 11.24 3.26
CA ALA A 239 -5.46 10.49 2.07
C ALA A 239 -4.10 9.82 2.26
N HIS A 240 -3.81 8.79 1.45
CA HIS A 240 -2.51 8.13 1.48
C HIS A 240 -1.45 8.94 0.75
N VAL A 241 -0.20 8.88 1.23
CA VAL A 241 0.95 9.55 0.60
C VAL A 241 1.13 9.14 -0.88
N ASP A 242 0.76 7.91 -1.26
CA ASP A 242 0.79 7.45 -2.66
C ASP A 242 -0.10 8.29 -3.59
N GLU A 243 -1.23 8.78 -3.09
CA GLU A 243 -2.12 9.66 -3.85
C GLU A 243 -1.45 11.02 -4.11
N ALA A 244 -0.80 11.59 -3.08
CA ALA A 244 -0.02 12.81 -3.20
C ALA A 244 1.14 12.64 -4.18
N PHE A 245 1.86 11.52 -4.08
CA PHE A 245 2.97 11.16 -4.95
C PHE A 245 2.55 11.10 -6.42
N ASN A 246 1.45 10.40 -6.72
CA ASN A 246 0.94 10.26 -8.08
C ASN A 246 0.49 11.61 -8.66
N ALA A 247 -0.20 12.45 -7.88
CA ALA A 247 -0.63 13.77 -8.34
C ALA A 247 0.55 14.69 -8.66
N LEU A 248 1.59 14.70 -7.81
CA LEU A 248 2.80 15.51 -8.02
C LEU A 248 3.65 15.02 -9.19
N LEU A 249 3.74 13.71 -9.43
CA LEU A 249 4.39 13.16 -10.63
C LEU A 249 3.55 13.37 -11.90
N GLY A 250 2.24 13.44 -11.77
CA GLY A 250 1.29 13.72 -12.86
C GLY A 250 1.30 15.17 -13.36
N GLY A 251 2.15 16.03 -12.79
CA GLY A 251 2.37 17.40 -13.24
C GLY A 251 1.92 18.49 -12.26
N ALA A 252 1.27 18.13 -11.14
CA ALA A 252 0.98 19.10 -10.09
C ALA A 252 2.30 19.60 -9.46
N THR A 253 2.43 20.92 -9.30
CA THR A 253 3.60 21.55 -8.66
C THR A 253 3.47 21.62 -7.15
N ALA A 254 2.23 21.67 -6.66
CA ALA A 254 1.85 21.65 -5.25
C ALA A 254 0.45 21.04 -5.10
N LEU A 255 0.16 20.54 -3.90
CA LEU A 255 -1.16 20.10 -3.46
C LEU A 255 -1.56 20.85 -2.20
N VAL A 256 -2.74 21.45 -2.18
CA VAL A 256 -3.29 22.02 -0.94
C VAL A 256 -3.87 20.90 -0.10
N VAL A 257 -3.42 20.78 1.15
CA VAL A 257 -3.93 19.80 2.11
C VAL A 257 -5.14 20.37 2.83
N LEU A 258 -6.24 19.61 2.80
CA LEU A 258 -7.49 19.94 3.48
C LEU A 258 -7.70 19.02 4.68
N ASP A 259 -7.97 19.59 5.84
CA ASP A 259 -8.53 18.90 7.00
C ASP A 259 -9.93 19.44 7.27
N ALA A 260 -10.94 18.57 7.21
CA ALA A 260 -12.36 18.95 7.30
C ALA A 260 -12.72 20.20 6.46
N GLU A 261 -12.32 20.20 5.17
CA GLU A 261 -12.51 21.30 4.20
C GLU A 261 -11.71 22.60 4.50
N ARG A 262 -10.87 22.60 5.53
CA ARG A 262 -9.99 23.73 5.85
C ARG A 262 -8.59 23.50 5.31
N PRO A 263 -8.01 24.46 4.57
CA PRO A 263 -6.60 24.40 4.19
C PRO A 263 -5.70 24.41 5.43
N VAL A 264 -4.89 23.36 5.59
CA VAL A 264 -3.94 23.20 6.71
C VAL A 264 -2.48 23.20 6.25
N GLY A 265 -2.23 23.22 4.95
CA GLY A 265 -0.89 23.31 4.40
C GLY A 265 -0.82 23.04 2.90
N ILE A 266 0.40 23.02 2.35
CA ILE A 266 0.67 22.67 0.95
C ILE A 266 1.80 21.66 0.89
N ILE A 267 1.62 20.57 0.16
CA ILE A 267 2.68 19.58 -0.10
C ILE A 267 3.24 19.73 -1.50
N THR A 268 4.56 19.67 -1.58
CA THR A 268 5.37 19.70 -2.79
C THR A 268 6.19 18.41 -2.92
N ARG A 269 6.90 18.26 -4.04
CA ARG A 269 7.84 17.16 -4.26
C ARG A 269 8.97 17.14 -3.23
N LEU A 270 9.43 18.31 -2.79
CA LEU A 270 10.51 18.40 -1.81
C LEU A 270 10.04 17.88 -0.44
N ASP A 271 8.84 18.25 -0.02
CA ASP A 271 8.26 17.79 1.25
C ASP A 271 8.13 16.27 1.30
N LEU A 272 7.71 15.63 0.19
CA LEU A 272 7.67 14.17 0.11
C LEU A 272 9.08 13.55 0.20
N LEU A 273 10.06 14.14 -0.47
CA LEU A 273 11.45 13.65 -0.41
C LEU A 273 12.03 13.76 0.99
N GLU A 274 11.82 14.90 1.66
CA GLU A 274 12.26 15.14 3.03
C GLU A 274 11.58 14.18 3.99
N PHE A 275 10.27 14.00 3.88
CA PHE A 275 9.51 13.06 4.70
C PHE A 275 10.02 11.62 4.54
N MET A 276 10.31 11.19 3.31
CA MET A 276 10.86 9.87 3.03
C MET A 276 12.30 9.70 3.56
N ALA A 277 13.12 10.76 3.49
CA ALA A 277 14.48 10.74 4.01
C ALA A 277 14.50 10.61 5.54
N HIS A 278 13.63 11.34 6.24
CA HIS A 278 13.55 11.31 7.70
C HIS A 278 12.88 10.04 8.23
N THR A 279 11.86 9.52 7.54
CA THR A 279 11.23 8.24 7.90
C THR A 279 12.23 7.07 7.87
N ARG A 280 13.25 7.13 7.00
CA ARG A 280 14.33 6.13 6.94
C ARG A 280 15.29 6.19 8.12
N ALA A 281 15.48 7.36 8.73
CA ALA A 281 16.41 7.53 9.85
C ALA A 281 15.81 7.08 11.21
N SER A 282 14.49 6.98 11.29
CA SER A 282 13.74 6.53 12.48
C SER A 282 13.49 5.01 12.57
N ARG A 283 14.11 4.21 11.71
CA ARG A 283 14.05 2.74 11.71
C ARG A 283 15.43 2.14 11.85
#